data_AF-A0A9X3J2M0-F1
#
_entry.id   AF-A0A9X3J2M0-F1
#
_cell.length_a   1.000
_cell.length_b   1.000
_cell.length_c   1.000
_cell.angle_alpha   90.00
_cell.angle_beta   90.00
_cell.angle_gamma   90.00
#
_symmetry.space_group_name_H-M   'P 1'
#
loop_
_entity.id
_entity.type
_entity.pdbx_description
1 polymer ?
#
loop_
_entity_poly.entity_id
_entity_poly.type
_entity_poly.pdbx_seq_one_letter_code
_entity_poly.pdbx_strand_id
1 'polypeptide(L)'
;MDTPGAAPYLLPAMVCPEENTITEFVAGMLSPEESSRVEAHAAACPGCRRLLSALARSRAASTSFTGPDEDVASHRSLARGALVGRYVVLETLGVGGAGVVYAAYDPS
;
A
#
# COMPACT_ATOMS: atom_id res chain seq x y z
N MET A 1 -49.95 7.19 2.13
CA MET A 1 -50.37 6.03 1.30
C MET A 1 -49.25 5.80 0.33
N ASP A 2 -48.33 4.99 0.84
CA ASP A 2 -46.93 4.89 0.50
C ASP A 2 -46.73 3.66 -0.41
N THR A 3 -46.04 3.88 -1.55
CA THR A 3 -45.23 2.96 -2.39
C THR A 3 -45.81 1.60 -2.83
N PRO A 4 -45.52 1.12 -4.09
CA PRO A 4 -44.22 0.48 -4.33
C PRO A 4 -43.66 0.46 -5.79
N GLY A 5 -42.33 0.32 -5.89
CA GLY A 5 -41.74 -0.71 -6.76
C GLY A 5 -41.06 -0.31 -8.08
N ALA A 6 -39.75 0.01 -8.02
CA ALA A 6 -38.69 -0.32 -9.01
C ALA A 6 -37.32 0.21 -8.49
N ALA A 7 -36.54 -0.58 -7.72
CA ALA A 7 -35.35 -1.39 -8.11
C ALA A 7 -34.07 -0.56 -8.44
N PRO A 8 -32.82 -0.97 -8.05
CA PRO A 8 -32.35 -2.36 -8.12
C PRO A 8 -31.38 -2.86 -7.00
N TYR A 9 -31.34 -4.20 -6.87
CA TYR A 9 -30.17 -5.04 -6.57
C TYR A 9 -28.99 -4.42 -5.77
N LEU A 10 -29.06 -4.48 -4.45
CA LEU A 10 -27.91 -4.23 -3.58
C LEU A 10 -27.00 -5.46 -3.57
N LEU A 11 -25.96 -5.42 -4.41
CA LEU A 11 -24.85 -6.37 -4.33
C LEU A 11 -24.12 -6.11 -2.99
N PRO A 12 -24.00 -7.10 -2.09
CA PRO A 12 -23.38 -6.93 -0.76
C PRO A 12 -21.86 -6.64 -0.78
N ALA A 13 -21.29 -6.33 -1.95
CA ALA A 13 -19.89 -5.93 -2.15
C ALA A 13 -19.65 -4.40 -2.04
N MET A 14 -20.70 -3.61 -1.80
CA MET A 14 -20.69 -2.14 -1.94
C MET A 14 -20.85 -1.36 -0.62
N VAL A 15 -20.58 -1.98 0.53
CA VAL A 15 -20.52 -1.26 1.81
C VAL A 15 -19.05 -1.13 2.21
N CYS A 16 -18.60 0.11 2.40
CA CYS A 16 -17.24 0.40 2.86
C CYS A 16 -17.00 -0.22 4.24
N PRO A 17 -15.78 -0.69 4.54
CA PRO A 17 -15.42 -1.14 5.87
C PRO A 17 -15.65 -0.04 6.91
N GLU A 18 -15.94 -0.43 8.14
CA GLU A 18 -16.06 0.50 9.25
C GLU A 18 -14.71 1.18 9.54
N GLU A 19 -14.77 2.36 10.16
CA GLU A 19 -13.58 3.15 10.48
C GLU A 19 -12.57 2.39 11.35
N ASN A 20 -13.05 1.58 12.28
CA ASN A 20 -12.18 0.74 13.13
C ASN A 20 -11.39 -0.25 12.27
N THR A 21 -12.05 -0.96 11.35
CA THR A 21 -11.40 -1.89 10.41
C THR A 21 -10.37 -1.18 9.53
N ILE A 22 -10.66 0.03 9.06
CA ILE A 22 -9.70 0.82 8.26
C ILE A 22 -8.47 1.19 9.09
N THR A 23 -8.66 1.56 10.35
CA THR A 23 -7.58 1.92 11.27
C THR A 23 -6.72 0.70 11.61
N GLU A 24 -7.35 -0.45 11.90
CA GLU A 24 -6.67 -1.73 12.17
C GLU A 24 -5.90 -2.25 10.94
N PHE A 25 -6.47 -2.10 9.74
CA PHE A 25 -5.82 -2.44 8.48
C PHE A 25 -4.55 -1.61 8.31
N VAL A 26 -4.67 -0.29 8.44
CA VAL A 26 -3.51 0.62 8.32
C VAL A 26 -2.51 0.36 9.43
N ALA A 27 -2.96 -0.05 10.63
CA ALA A 27 -2.12 -0.41 11.77
C ALA A 27 -1.34 -1.72 11.58
N GLY A 28 -1.82 -2.61 10.69
CA GLY A 28 -1.28 -3.97 10.50
C GLY A 28 -1.79 -4.97 11.53
N MET A 29 -2.96 -4.73 12.12
CA MET A 29 -3.53 -5.52 13.22
C MET A 29 -4.68 -6.44 12.80
N LEU A 30 -5.15 -6.35 11.55
CA LEU A 30 -6.16 -7.27 11.03
C LEU A 30 -5.60 -8.66 10.78
N SER A 31 -6.48 -9.66 10.86
CA SER A 31 -6.14 -10.99 10.36
C SER A 31 -5.84 -10.96 8.84
N PRO A 32 -5.12 -11.96 8.31
CA PRO A 32 -4.85 -12.05 6.87
C PRO A 32 -6.12 -12.09 6.01
N GLU A 33 -7.17 -12.73 6.53
CA GLU A 33 -8.47 -12.85 5.85
C GLU A 33 -9.20 -11.50 5.79
N GLU A 34 -9.22 -10.75 6.90
CA GLU A 34 -9.84 -9.43 6.95
C GLU A 34 -9.06 -8.41 6.12
N SER A 35 -7.72 -8.48 6.15
CA SER A 35 -6.86 -7.66 5.32
C SER A 35 -7.14 -7.88 3.83
N SER A 36 -7.23 -9.15 3.40
CA SER A 36 -7.57 -9.50 2.02
C SER A 36 -8.94 -8.96 1.59
N ARG A 37 -9.92 -8.94 2.50
CA ARG A 37 -11.25 -8.35 2.22
C ARG A 37 -11.18 -6.84 2.04
N VAL A 38 -10.41 -6.13 2.86
CA VAL A 38 -10.22 -4.69 2.75
C VAL A 38 -9.49 -4.34 1.44
N GLU A 39 -8.48 -5.12 1.06
CA GLU A 39 -7.76 -4.97 -0.20
C GLU A 39 -8.67 -5.19 -1.42
N ALA A 40 -9.43 -6.29 -1.43
CA ALA A 40 -10.39 -6.60 -2.48
C ALA A 40 -11.44 -5.48 -2.63
N HIS A 41 -11.93 -4.94 -1.51
CA HIS A 41 -12.83 -3.79 -1.54
C HIS A 41 -12.16 -2.53 -2.08
N ALA A 42 -10.94 -2.19 -1.64
CA ALA A 42 -10.21 -1.01 -2.10
C ALA A 42 -9.86 -1.06 -3.61
N ALA A 43 -9.71 -2.26 -4.17
CA ALA A 43 -9.56 -2.44 -5.62
C ALA A 43 -10.80 -1.98 -6.40
N ALA A 44 -12.00 -2.25 -5.86
CA ALA A 44 -13.29 -1.91 -6.47
C ALA A 44 -13.87 -0.55 -6.04
N CYS A 45 -13.44 0.01 -4.90
CA CYS A 45 -13.96 1.25 -4.31
C CYS A 45 -12.93 2.40 -4.37
N PRO A 46 -13.09 3.39 -5.26
CA PRO A 46 -12.18 4.54 -5.36
C PRO A 46 -12.10 5.37 -4.07
N GLY A 47 -13.18 5.42 -3.28
CA GLY A 47 -13.23 6.14 -2.01
C GLY A 47 -12.29 5.52 -0.97
N CYS A 48 -12.42 4.21 -0.74
CA CYS A 48 -11.51 3.48 0.15
C CYS A 48 -10.07 3.51 -0.34
N ARG A 49 -9.81 3.40 -1.65
CA ARG A 49 -8.44 3.53 -2.19
C ARG A 49 -7.80 4.87 -1.84
N ARG A 50 -8.55 5.98 -1.98
CA ARG A 50 -8.07 7.32 -1.64
C ARG A 50 -7.83 7.48 -0.14
N LEU A 51 -8.76 7.01 0.68
CA LEU A 51 -8.67 7.06 2.14
C LEU A 51 -7.47 6.29 2.66
N LEU A 52 -7.31 5.03 2.26
CA LEU A 52 -6.16 4.19 2.64
C LEU A 52 -4.83 4.81 2.20
N SER A 53 -4.78 5.37 0.99
CA SER A 53 -3.57 6.07 0.50
C SER A 53 -3.23 7.30 1.35
N ALA A 54 -4.23 8.04 1.82
CA ALA A 54 -4.02 9.20 2.68
C ALA A 54 -3.51 8.80 4.07
N LEU A 55 -4.11 7.76 4.67
CA LEU A 55 -3.73 7.23 5.97
C LEU A 55 -2.33 6.57 5.96
N ALA A 56 -1.97 5.88 4.87
CA ALA A 56 -0.63 5.32 4.72
C ALA A 56 0.45 6.41 4.68
N ARG A 57 0.19 7.53 3.99
CA ARG A 57 1.12 8.67 3.92
C ARG A 57 1.27 9.38 5.26
N SER A 58 0.18 9.58 6.00
CA SER A 58 0.26 10.22 7.32
C SER A 58 1.09 9.38 8.29
N ARG A 59 0.95 8.04 8.25
CA ARG A 59 1.75 7.14 9.08
C ARG A 59 3.25 7.22 8.76
N ALA A 60 3.63 7.23 7.48
CA ALA A 60 5.02 7.38 7.05
C ALA A 60 5.64 8.72 7.48
N ALA A 61 4.86 9.81 7.44
CA ALA A 61 5.30 11.11 7.93
C ALA A 61 5.53 11.11 9.45
N SER A 62 4.68 10.41 10.21
CA SER A 62 4.79 10.30 11.67
C SER A 62 5.96 9.41 12.13
N THR A 63 6.39 8.43 11.33
CA THR A 63 7.54 7.55 11.65
C THR A 63 8.89 8.14 11.28
N SER A 64 8.96 9.37 10.76
CA SER A 64 10.21 10.03 10.35
C SER A 64 11.03 10.61 11.51
N PHE A 65 10.79 10.17 12.76
CA PHE A 65 11.53 10.59 13.95
C PHE A 65 12.10 9.37 14.70
N THR A 66 13.21 8.82 14.20
CA THR A 66 14.19 8.06 15.00
C THR A 66 15.58 8.41 14.48
N GLY A 67 16.45 8.84 15.41
CA GLY A 67 17.65 9.64 15.20
C GLY A 67 18.93 8.89 14.75
N PRO A 68 20.11 9.48 15.00
CA PRO A 68 21.39 9.09 14.39
C PRO A 68 22.09 8.00 15.19
N ASP A 69 22.55 6.91 14.55
CA ASP A 69 23.94 6.42 14.56
C ASP A 69 24.09 5.13 13.71
N GLU A 70 25.32 4.82 13.33
CA GLU A 70 25.83 4.16 12.13
C GLU A 70 25.44 2.68 11.85
N ASP A 71 25.64 2.28 10.58
CA ASP A 71 25.61 0.93 9.99
C ASP A 71 24.34 0.40 9.26
N VAL A 72 23.58 1.28 8.59
CA VAL A 72 22.66 0.85 7.49
C VAL A 72 22.84 1.74 6.26
N ALA A 73 23.99 1.63 5.61
CA ALA A 73 24.19 2.15 4.25
C ALA A 73 23.35 1.43 3.18
N SER A 74 22.46 0.50 3.55
CA SER A 74 21.78 -0.42 2.61
C SER A 74 20.33 -0.06 2.23
N HIS A 75 19.71 0.95 2.84
CA HIS A 75 18.35 1.40 2.45
C HIS A 75 18.32 2.71 1.66
N ARG A 76 19.50 3.29 1.37
CA ARG A 76 19.59 4.56 0.67
C ARG A 76 19.97 4.31 -0.77
N SER A 77 18.96 4.08 -1.59
CA SER A 77 18.97 4.02 -3.06
C SER A 77 20.16 3.32 -3.73
N LEU A 78 19.93 2.17 -4.36
CA LEU A 78 20.98 1.44 -5.09
C LEU A 78 21.52 2.31 -6.24
N ALA A 79 22.84 2.51 -6.25
CA ALA A 79 23.51 3.23 -7.32
C ALA A 79 23.49 2.43 -8.63
N ARG A 80 23.54 3.13 -9.77
CA ARG A 80 23.81 2.48 -11.07
C ARG A 80 25.12 1.69 -10.98
N GLY A 81 25.09 0.43 -11.41
CA GLY A 81 26.19 -0.53 -11.31
C GLY A 81 26.18 -1.37 -10.04
N ALA A 82 25.31 -1.10 -9.06
CA ALA A 82 25.21 -1.92 -7.85
C ALA A 82 24.77 -3.35 -8.18
N LEU A 83 25.38 -4.34 -7.52
CA LEU A 83 25.03 -5.75 -7.67
C LEU A 83 24.04 -6.19 -6.58
N VAL A 84 22.93 -6.79 -7.01
CA VAL A 84 21.95 -7.44 -6.15
C VAL A 84 21.82 -8.89 -6.59
N GLY A 85 22.52 -9.79 -5.90
CA GLY A 85 22.72 -11.15 -6.39
C GLY A 85 23.49 -11.11 -7.73
N ARG A 86 22.86 -11.60 -8.80
CA ARG A 86 23.43 -11.56 -10.16
C ARG A 86 23.03 -10.34 -10.99
N TYR A 87 22.06 -9.56 -10.51
CA TYR A 87 21.53 -8.43 -11.26
C TYR A 87 22.34 -7.16 -11.02
N VAL A 88 22.65 -6.42 -12.10
CA VAL A 88 23.32 -5.13 -12.08
C VAL A 88 22.28 -4.01 -12.21
N VAL A 89 22.18 -3.13 -11.22
CA VAL A 89 21.24 -2.00 -11.21
C VAL A 89 21.59 -1.01 -12.32
N LEU A 90 20.61 -0.63 -13.14
CA LEU A 90 20.78 0.35 -14.22
C LEU A 90 20.26 1.72 -13.81
N GLU A 91 18.98 1.81 -13.45
CA GLU A 91 18.34 3.08 -13.09
C GLU A 91 17.11 2.86 -12.22
N THR A 92 16.64 3.92 -11.56
CA THR A 92 15.39 3.89 -10.80
C THR A 92 14.21 4.08 -11.75
N LEU A 93 13.29 3.13 -11.75
CA LEU A 93 12.07 3.18 -12.55
C LEU A 93 10.91 3.85 -11.80
N GLY A 94 10.89 3.76 -10.48
CA GLY A 94 9.82 4.36 -9.69
C GLY A 94 10.05 4.27 -8.18
N VAL A 95 9.45 5.21 -7.45
CA VAL A 95 9.46 5.28 -5.99
C VAL A 95 8.01 5.29 -5.51
N GLY A 96 7.67 4.42 -4.55
CA GLY A 96 6.32 4.33 -3.99
C GLY A 96 6.32 3.92 -2.52
N GLY A 97 5.13 3.79 -1.94
CA GLY A 97 4.97 3.50 -0.50
C GLY A 97 5.59 2.18 -0.03
N ALA A 98 5.82 1.22 -0.94
CA ALA A 98 6.42 -0.08 -0.65
C ALA A 98 7.93 -0.16 -0.95
N GLY A 99 8.55 0.91 -1.46
CA GLY A 99 10.00 0.95 -1.77
C GLY A 99 10.34 1.56 -3.13
N VAL A 100 11.55 1.26 -3.60
CA VAL A 100 12.11 1.76 -4.87
C VAL A 100 12.24 0.61 -5.87
N VAL A 101 11.74 0.81 -7.09
CA VAL A 101 11.85 -0.14 -8.20
C VAL A 101 13.02 0.27 -9.09
N TYR A 102 13.91 -0.68 -9.37
CA TYR A 102 15.06 -0.48 -10.24
C TYR A 102 14.94 -1.32 -11.51
N ALA A 103 15.37 -0.75 -12.63
CA ALA A 103 15.78 -1.54 -13.78
C ALA A 103 17.11 -2.22 -13.45
N ALA A 104 17.25 -3.49 -13.82
CA ALA A 104 18.50 -4.22 -13.65
C ALA A 104 18.79 -5.12 -14.86
N TYR A 105 20.07 -5.31 -15.15
CA TYR A 105 20.58 -6.20 -16.19
C TYR A 105 21.08 -7.51 -15.57
N ASP A 106 20.79 -8.64 -16.21
CA ASP A 106 21.31 -9.96 -15.85
C ASP A 106 22.38 -10.38 -16.87
N PRO A 107 23.66 -10.54 -16.47
CA PRO A 107 24.74 -10.93 -17.38
C PRO A 107 24.85 -12.44 -17.65
N SER A 108 23.90 -13.26 -17.16
CA SER A 108 23.88 -14.72 -17.39
C SER A 108 23.44 -15.14 -18.78
#